data_AF-A0A940FCW3-F1
#
_entry.id   AF-A0A940FCW3-F1
#
_cell.length_a   1.000
_cell.length_b   1.000
_cell.length_c   1.000
_cell.angle_alpha   90.00
_cell.angle_beta   90.00
_cell.angle_gamma   90.00
#
_symmetry.space_group_name_H-M   'P 1'
#
loop_
_entity.id
_entity.type
_entity.pdbx_description
1 polymer ?
#
loop_
_entity_poly.entity_id
_entity_poly.type
_entity_poly.pdbx_seq_one_letter_code
_entity_poly.pdbx_strand_id
1 'polypeptide(L)'
;MSASAGGHSLSEATWYHRDMISSSDVQGQVRFRFGRRDQLVLYKHKDESPRHLLLKAAAYALFYREHELKADAKLRFKRPADLAAVDLTGEPTFWVVVDDLNLAHLEYTCRHVHAPVVLVLQEPDLDAVVALIRKNIHYKHTHRHLTVYNFVQPVEDWLDPEQVEIPPASYDVFHF
;
A
#
# COMPACT_ATOMS: atom_id res chain seq x y z
N MET A 1 22.61 -12.68 31.82
CA MET A 1 23.34 -12.72 30.54
C MET A 1 22.36 -12.28 29.48
N SER A 2 22.46 -11.02 29.08
CA SER A 2 21.50 -10.36 28.20
C SER A 2 21.85 -10.68 26.75
N ALA A 3 20.90 -11.25 26.00
CA ALA A 3 20.99 -11.36 24.56
C ALA A 3 20.53 -10.03 23.95
N SER A 4 21.43 -9.37 23.23
CA SER A 4 21.18 -8.16 22.46
C SER A 4 20.25 -8.48 21.28
N ALA A 5 19.08 -7.85 21.25
CA ALA A 5 18.25 -7.75 20.06
C ALA A 5 18.99 -6.88 19.03
N GLY A 6 19.41 -7.49 17.93
CA GLY A 6 19.88 -6.78 16.75
C GLY A 6 18.69 -6.16 16.05
N GLY A 7 18.39 -4.90 16.36
CA GLY A 7 17.51 -4.09 15.55
C GLY A 7 18.21 -3.80 14.22
N HIS A 8 17.72 -4.39 13.13
CA HIS A 8 18.10 -3.99 11.79
C HIS A 8 17.46 -2.62 11.52
N SER A 9 18.25 -1.57 11.75
CA SER A 9 17.91 -0.21 11.34
C SER A 9 17.73 -0.17 9.82
N LEU A 10 16.55 0.26 9.36
CA LEU A 10 16.19 0.54 7.95
C LEU A 10 17.08 1.59 7.26
N SER A 11 18.11 2.12 7.94
CA SER A 11 19.15 2.94 7.31
C SER A 11 19.95 2.21 6.23
N GLU A 12 19.84 0.88 6.14
CA GLU A 12 20.54 0.03 5.18
C GLU A 12 19.62 -0.75 4.24
N ALA A 13 18.41 -0.26 3.93
CA ALA A 13 17.73 -0.73 2.73
C ALA A 13 18.69 -0.51 1.54
N THR A 14 19.15 -1.60 0.91
CA THR A 14 20.18 -1.52 -0.13
C THR A 14 19.56 -0.90 -1.38
N TRP A 15 19.67 0.41 -1.49
CA TRP A 15 19.22 1.16 -2.66
C TRP A 15 20.10 0.81 -3.86
N TYR A 16 19.56 0.02 -4.79
CA TYR A 16 20.25 -0.24 -6.04
C TYR A 16 20.04 0.97 -6.96
N HIS A 17 21.04 1.86 -7.05
CA HIS A 17 21.12 2.83 -8.13
C HIS A 17 21.31 2.06 -9.44
N ARG A 18 20.28 2.02 -10.28
CA ARG A 18 20.40 1.54 -11.65
C ARG A 18 20.23 2.72 -12.57
N ASP A 19 21.33 3.10 -13.22
CA ASP A 19 21.27 3.98 -14.38
C ASP A 19 20.42 3.32 -15.47
N MET A 20 19.55 4.11 -16.10
CA MET A 20 18.59 3.79 -17.17
C MET A 20 17.15 3.46 -16.74
N ILE A 21 16.40 4.47 -16.28
CA ILE A 21 15.07 4.82 -16.82
C ILE A 21 14.97 6.34 -16.86
N SER A 22 14.70 6.92 -18.04
CA SER A 22 14.49 8.35 -18.27
C SER A 22 13.20 8.82 -17.59
N SER A 23 13.30 9.18 -16.31
CA SER A 23 12.34 9.96 -15.56
C SER A 23 13.12 10.66 -14.45
N SER A 24 13.07 11.99 -14.39
CA SER A 24 13.84 12.82 -13.44
C SER A 24 13.45 12.61 -11.97
N ASP A 25 12.47 11.75 -11.69
CA ASP A 25 11.71 11.78 -10.44
C ASP A 25 11.90 10.50 -9.59
N VAL A 26 12.60 9.48 -10.09
CA VAL A 26 12.90 8.24 -9.36
C VAL A 26 14.24 8.38 -8.63
N GLN A 27 14.21 8.25 -7.31
CA GLN A 27 15.41 8.36 -6.45
C GLN A 27 16.10 7.01 -6.22
N GLY A 28 15.35 5.91 -6.33
CA GLY A 28 15.86 4.57 -6.09
C GLY A 28 14.78 3.51 -6.31
N GLN A 29 15.14 2.26 -6.09
CA GLN A 29 14.19 1.14 -6.11
C GLN A 29 14.48 0.20 -4.95
N VAL A 30 13.44 -0.46 -4.46
CA VAL A 30 13.53 -1.51 -3.44
C VAL A 30 12.80 -2.74 -3.98
N ARG A 31 13.39 -3.91 -3.74
CA ARG A 31 12.77 -5.19 -4.07
C ARG A 31 12.31 -5.86 -2.78
N PHE A 32 11.07 -6.30 -2.77
CA PHE A 32 10.47 -7.09 -1.71
C PHE A 32 10.20 -8.51 -2.23
N ARG A 33 10.50 -9.52 -1.41
CA ARG A 33 10.21 -10.93 -1.73
C ARG A 33 9.08 -11.44 -0.85
N PHE A 34 8.12 -12.11 -1.49
CA PHE A 34 6.94 -12.69 -0.86
C PHE A 34 6.96 -14.19 -1.14
N GLY A 35 7.36 -14.99 -0.15
CA GLY A 35 7.60 -16.41 -0.35
C GLY A 35 8.71 -16.71 -1.37
N ARG A 36 8.60 -17.83 -2.10
CA ARG A 36 9.70 -18.32 -2.96
C ARG A 36 9.73 -17.74 -4.38
N ARG A 37 8.61 -17.23 -4.90
CA ARG A 37 8.49 -16.87 -6.32
C ARG A 37 7.95 -15.47 -6.57
N ASP A 38 7.24 -14.88 -5.61
CA ASP A 38 6.61 -13.59 -5.79
C ASP A 38 7.55 -12.48 -5.34
N GLN A 39 7.65 -11.45 -6.17
CA GLN A 39 8.50 -10.30 -5.92
C GLN A 39 7.76 -9.04 -6.33
N LEU A 40 7.92 -8.00 -5.52
CA LEU A 40 7.48 -6.65 -5.84
C LEU A 40 8.71 -5.78 -5.98
N VAL A 41 8.77 -5.01 -7.06
CA VAL A 41 9.76 -3.95 -7.22
C VAL A 41 9.00 -2.64 -7.10
N LEU A 42 9.36 -1.83 -6.11
CA LEU A 42 8.82 -0.50 -5.91
C LEU A 42 9.90 0.53 -6.25
N TYR A 43 9.49 1.58 -6.96
CA TYR A 43 10.33 2.71 -7.28
C TYR A 43 10.03 3.84 -6.30
N LYS A 44 11.05 4.37 -5.63
CA LYS A 44 10.91 5.52 -4.74
C LYS A 44 10.86 6.78 -5.57
N HIS A 45 9.71 7.45 -5.57
CA HIS A 45 9.59 8.78 -6.16
C HIS A 45 10.05 9.87 -5.19
N LYS A 46 10.45 11.03 -5.71
CA LYS A 46 10.99 12.15 -4.91
C LYS A 46 10.05 12.62 -3.80
N ASP A 47 8.74 12.63 -4.06
CA ASP A 47 7.72 13.12 -3.13
C ASP A 47 7.10 11.99 -2.30
N GLU A 48 7.60 10.75 -2.44
CA GLU A 48 7.10 9.59 -1.73
C GLU A 48 7.93 9.31 -0.47
N SER A 49 7.23 9.17 0.67
CA SER A 49 7.89 8.86 1.93
C SER A 49 8.34 7.39 1.98
N PRO A 50 9.42 7.06 2.71
CA PRO A 50 9.80 5.67 2.93
C PRO A 50 8.68 4.82 3.54
N ARG A 51 7.91 5.40 4.48
CA ARG A 51 6.75 4.73 5.11
C ARG A 51 5.68 4.37 4.07
N HIS A 52 5.42 5.23 3.09
CA HIS A 52 4.49 4.96 1.99
C HIS A 52 4.89 3.71 1.19
N LEU A 53 6.19 3.57 0.88
CA LEU A 53 6.72 2.38 0.20
C LEU A 53 6.57 1.11 1.04
N LEU A 54 6.82 1.20 2.35
CA LEU A 54 6.64 0.06 3.25
C LEU A 54 5.18 -0.36 3.35
N LEU A 55 4.26 0.61 3.44
CA LEU A 55 2.83 0.34 3.43
C LEU A 55 2.37 -0.23 2.08
N LYS A 56 2.94 0.20 0.94
CA LYS A 56 2.73 -0.46 -0.37
C LYS A 56 3.16 -1.93 -0.34
N ALA A 57 4.36 -2.22 0.19
CA ALA A 57 4.83 -3.59 0.30
C ALA A 57 3.94 -4.44 1.24
N ALA A 58 3.53 -3.88 2.38
CA ALA A 58 2.62 -4.52 3.31
C ALA A 58 1.24 -4.77 2.69
N ALA A 59 0.71 -3.80 1.94
CA ALA A 59 -0.54 -3.94 1.20
C ALA A 59 -0.45 -5.03 0.12
N TYR A 60 0.67 -5.10 -0.60
CA TYR A 60 0.91 -6.19 -1.54
C TYR A 60 0.91 -7.54 -0.83
N ALA A 61 1.61 -7.66 0.31
CA ALA A 61 1.64 -8.91 1.10
C ALA A 61 0.25 -9.38 1.55
N LEU A 62 -0.70 -8.48 1.78
CA LEU A 62 -2.07 -8.84 2.17
C LEU A 62 -2.81 -9.58 1.04
N PHE A 63 -2.55 -9.22 -0.22
CA PHE A 63 -3.44 -9.57 -1.34
C PHE A 63 -2.75 -10.30 -2.50
N TYR A 64 -1.42 -10.45 -2.50
CA TYR A 64 -0.67 -10.99 -3.64
C TYR A 64 -1.07 -12.41 -4.06
N ARG A 65 -1.68 -13.19 -3.16
CA ARG A 65 -2.17 -14.55 -3.46
C ARG A 65 -3.52 -14.57 -4.14
N GLU A 66 -4.31 -13.51 -3.95
CA GLU A 66 -5.70 -13.40 -4.44
C GLU A 66 -5.78 -12.55 -5.70
N HIS A 67 -4.85 -11.61 -5.86
CA HIS A 67 -4.86 -10.61 -6.91
C HIS A 67 -3.46 -10.45 -7.54
N GLU A 68 -3.41 -10.40 -8.88
CA GLU A 68 -2.20 -10.03 -9.64
C GLU A 68 -1.97 -8.51 -9.56
N LEU A 69 -1.57 -8.02 -8.38
CA LEU A 69 -1.35 -6.61 -8.14
C LEU A 69 -0.11 -6.09 -8.88
N LYS A 70 -0.24 -4.89 -9.45
CA LYS A 70 0.84 -4.15 -10.09
C LYS A 70 0.99 -2.79 -9.42
N ALA A 71 2.22 -2.45 -9.05
CA ALA A 71 2.59 -1.07 -8.75
C ALA A 71 2.65 -0.25 -10.05
N ASP A 72 2.38 1.05 -9.94
CA ASP A 72 2.49 2.02 -11.04
C ASP A 72 1.73 1.61 -12.31
N ALA A 73 0.56 0.99 -12.13
CA ALA A 73 -0.30 0.61 -13.23
C ALA A 73 -0.71 1.87 -14.04
N LYS A 74 -0.41 1.88 -15.34
CA LYS A 74 -0.72 2.99 -16.24
C LYS A 74 -2.22 3.03 -16.56
N LEU A 75 -3.01 3.52 -15.61
CA LEU A 75 -4.46 3.61 -15.72
C LEU A 75 -4.91 5.03 -16.08
N ARG A 76 -6.06 5.17 -16.75
CA ARG A 76 -6.60 6.46 -17.21
C ARG A 76 -7.43 7.17 -16.13
N PHE A 77 -6.93 7.24 -14.90
CA PHE A 77 -7.58 7.94 -13.79
C PHE A 77 -6.81 9.21 -13.42
N LYS A 78 -7.54 10.23 -12.93
CA LYS A 78 -6.91 11.48 -12.46
C LYS A 78 -5.99 11.24 -11.26
N ARG A 79 -6.33 10.25 -10.44
CA ARG A 79 -5.55 9.82 -9.29
C ARG A 79 -5.14 8.36 -9.49
N PRO A 80 -3.83 8.05 -9.47
CA PRO A 80 -3.35 6.69 -9.66
C PRO A 80 -3.58 5.84 -8.41
N ALA A 81 -3.74 4.54 -8.60
CA ALA A 81 -3.66 3.57 -7.52
C ALA A 81 -2.22 3.42 -7.06
N ASP A 82 -2.03 3.06 -5.80
CA ASP A 82 -0.72 2.62 -5.30
C ASP A 82 -0.42 1.20 -5.78
N LEU A 83 -1.44 0.33 -5.73
CA LEU A 83 -1.43 -0.99 -6.36
C LEU A 83 -2.79 -1.22 -7.03
N ALA A 84 -2.80 -1.88 -8.17
CA ALA A 84 -4.04 -2.28 -8.82
C ALA A 84 -3.92 -3.66 -9.46
N ALA A 85 -5.00 -4.44 -9.42
CA ALA A 85 -5.20 -5.56 -10.32
C ALA A 85 -6.04 -5.09 -11.50
N VAL A 86 -5.69 -5.56 -12.70
CA VAL A 86 -6.34 -5.19 -13.96
C VAL A 86 -6.72 -6.44 -14.71
N ASP A 87 -7.86 -6.44 -15.38
CA ASP A 87 -8.24 -7.53 -16.27
C ASP A 87 -7.55 -7.41 -17.64
N LEU A 88 -7.90 -8.33 -18.54
CA LEU A 88 -7.37 -8.37 -19.92
C LEU A 88 -7.80 -7.18 -20.77
N THR A 89 -8.87 -6.47 -20.38
CA THR A 89 -9.34 -5.25 -21.06
C THR A 89 -8.62 -4.00 -20.57
N GLY A 90 -7.85 -4.12 -19.48
CA GLY A 90 -7.16 -3.01 -18.83
C GLY A 90 -8.02 -2.27 -17.81
N GLU A 91 -9.19 -2.81 -17.47
CA GLU A 91 -10.07 -2.25 -16.45
C GLU A 91 -9.64 -2.73 -15.05
N PRO A 92 -9.71 -1.87 -14.03
CA PRO A 92 -9.39 -2.26 -12.66
C PRO A 92 -10.36 -3.34 -12.16
N THR A 93 -9.83 -4.36 -11.50
CA THR A 93 -10.60 -5.40 -10.79
C THR A 93 -10.36 -5.35 -9.28
N PHE A 94 -9.31 -4.66 -8.85
CA PHE A 94 -9.00 -4.39 -7.45
C PHE A 94 -8.15 -3.13 -7.36
N TRP A 95 -8.44 -2.27 -6.39
CA TRP A 95 -7.79 -0.97 -6.26
C TRP A 95 -7.30 -0.74 -4.85
N VAL A 96 -6.00 -0.53 -4.68
CA VAL A 96 -5.38 -0.26 -3.38
C VAL A 96 -4.85 1.16 -3.36
N VAL A 97 -5.27 1.91 -2.34
CA VAL A 97 -4.70 3.20 -1.96
C VAL A 97 -3.96 3.00 -0.65
N VAL A 98 -2.74 3.50 -0.59
CA VAL A 98 -1.90 3.57 0.59
C VAL A 98 -1.74 5.06 0.88
N ASP A 99 -2.14 5.54 2.05
CA ASP A 99 -2.02 6.99 2.30
C ASP A 99 -2.15 7.35 3.79
N ASP A 100 -1.72 8.56 4.12
CA ASP A 100 -2.01 9.28 5.37
C ASP A 100 -3.43 9.87 5.36
N LEU A 101 -4.39 9.18 4.71
CA LEU A 101 -5.81 9.56 4.57
C LEU A 101 -6.07 10.88 3.80
N ASN A 102 -5.77 10.90 2.51
CA ASN A 102 -6.25 11.97 1.62
C ASN A 102 -7.72 11.76 1.22
N LEU A 103 -8.64 12.38 1.96
CA LEU A 103 -10.09 12.21 1.75
C LEU A 103 -10.56 12.61 0.35
N ALA A 104 -9.97 13.64 -0.27
CA ALA A 104 -10.35 14.07 -1.61
C ALA A 104 -9.90 13.07 -2.69
N HIS A 105 -8.75 12.42 -2.49
CA HIS A 105 -8.31 11.31 -3.32
C HIS A 105 -9.25 10.11 -3.13
N LEU A 106 -9.48 9.71 -1.88
CA LEU A 106 -10.34 8.57 -1.56
C LEU A 106 -11.76 8.74 -2.11
N GLU A 107 -12.37 9.92 -1.96
CA GLU A 107 -13.70 10.20 -2.52
C GLU A 107 -13.71 10.08 -4.04
N TYR A 108 -12.71 10.67 -4.72
CA TYR A 108 -12.59 10.56 -6.16
C TYR A 108 -12.51 9.10 -6.60
N THR A 109 -11.67 8.31 -5.93
CA THR A 109 -11.47 6.89 -6.20
C THR A 109 -12.78 6.11 -6.02
N CYS A 110 -13.43 6.22 -4.85
CA CYS A 110 -14.70 5.55 -4.57
C CYS A 110 -15.85 5.98 -5.50
N ARG A 111 -15.76 7.18 -6.11
CA ARG A 111 -16.77 7.67 -7.05
C ARG A 111 -16.56 7.17 -8.48
N HIS A 112 -15.33 6.93 -8.88
CA HIS A 112 -14.97 6.75 -10.29
C HIS A 112 -14.34 5.40 -10.63
N VAL A 113 -13.81 4.69 -9.64
CA VAL A 113 -13.26 3.34 -9.83
C VAL A 113 -14.39 2.33 -9.64
N HIS A 114 -14.63 1.49 -10.64
CA HIS A 114 -15.69 0.48 -10.63
C HIS A 114 -15.18 -0.89 -10.12
N ALA A 115 -14.28 -0.88 -9.15
CA ALA A 115 -13.66 -2.07 -8.56
C ALA A 115 -13.61 -1.92 -7.03
N PRO A 116 -13.57 -3.01 -6.24
CA PRO A 116 -13.35 -2.93 -4.80
C PRO A 116 -12.13 -2.05 -4.47
N VAL A 117 -12.33 -1.10 -3.55
CA VAL A 117 -11.31 -0.17 -3.09
C VAL A 117 -10.86 -0.58 -1.71
N VAL A 118 -9.55 -0.73 -1.55
CA VAL A 118 -8.89 -0.95 -0.27
C VAL A 118 -8.07 0.27 0.08
N LEU A 119 -8.30 0.82 1.27
CA LEU A 119 -7.42 1.81 1.88
C LEU A 119 -6.54 1.10 2.90
N VAL A 120 -5.23 1.21 2.76
CA VAL A 120 -4.25 0.71 3.72
C VAL A 120 -3.55 1.88 4.39
N LEU A 121 -3.56 1.88 5.73
CA LEU A 121 -3.00 2.94 6.55
C LEU A 121 -2.43 2.38 7.86
N GLN A 122 -1.77 3.25 8.64
CA GLN A 122 -1.24 2.94 9.96
C GLN A 122 -1.50 4.13 10.88
N GLU A 123 -2.68 4.15 11.46
CA GLU A 123 -3.20 5.19 12.34
C GLU A 123 -3.45 4.62 13.75
N PRO A 124 -3.29 5.43 14.80
CA PRO A 124 -3.47 4.97 16.18
C PRO A 124 -4.92 4.62 16.52
N ASP A 125 -5.90 5.15 15.77
CA ASP A 125 -7.33 4.97 16.04
C ASP A 125 -8.12 4.79 14.74
N LEU A 126 -8.47 3.54 14.42
CA LEU A 126 -9.28 3.19 13.25
C LEU A 126 -10.70 3.75 13.34
N ASP A 127 -11.30 3.81 14.53
CA ASP A 127 -12.66 4.33 14.69
C ASP A 127 -12.73 5.81 14.35
N ALA A 128 -11.71 6.59 14.75
CA ALA A 128 -11.57 7.99 14.37
C ALA A 128 -11.44 8.17 12.86
N VAL A 129 -10.63 7.33 12.19
CA VAL A 129 -10.49 7.32 10.73
C VAL A 129 -11.83 7.03 10.03
N VAL A 130 -12.53 5.99 10.48
CA VAL A 130 -13.84 5.59 9.93
C VAL A 130 -14.87 6.71 10.13
N ALA A 131 -14.91 7.33 11.30
CA ALA A 131 -15.79 8.45 11.58
C ALA A 131 -15.50 9.64 10.66
N LEU A 132 -14.22 9.91 10.40
CA LEU A 132 -13.80 10.99 9.50
C LEU A 132 -14.19 10.71 8.05
N ILE A 133 -14.03 9.47 7.57
CA ILE A 133 -14.47 9.07 6.23
C ILE A 133 -16.00 9.23 6.10
N ARG A 134 -16.77 8.71 7.07
CA ARG A 134 -18.25 8.82 7.07
C ARG A 134 -18.75 10.26 7.05
N LYS A 135 -18.01 11.17 7.70
CA LYS A 135 -18.34 12.59 7.74
C LYS A 135 -18.14 13.29 6.39
N ASN A 136 -17.16 12.85 5.60
CA ASN A 136 -16.71 13.58 4.40
C ASN A 136 -17.08 12.89 3.08
N ILE A 137 -17.24 11.57 3.07
CA ILE A 137 -17.54 10.80 1.86
C ILE A 137 -18.94 10.22 1.98
N HIS A 138 -19.79 10.57 1.01
CA HIS A 138 -21.18 10.14 1.00
C HIS A 138 -21.29 8.59 0.91
N TYR A 139 -22.12 7.98 1.76
CA TYR A 139 -22.21 6.51 1.92
C TYR A 139 -22.41 5.74 0.62
N LYS A 140 -23.17 6.29 -0.34
CA LYS A 140 -23.39 5.68 -1.67
C LYS A 140 -22.10 5.36 -2.45
N HIS A 141 -20.99 6.03 -2.12
CA HIS A 141 -19.69 5.82 -2.75
C HIS A 141 -18.84 4.80 -2.00
N THR A 142 -19.06 4.60 -0.70
CA THR A 142 -18.22 3.74 0.15
C THR A 142 -18.87 2.39 0.47
N HIS A 143 -20.20 2.33 0.54
CA HIS A 143 -20.92 1.14 0.98
C HIS A 143 -20.65 -0.09 0.09
N ARG A 144 -20.18 -1.19 0.71
CA ARG A 144 -19.76 -2.46 0.08
C ARG A 144 -18.67 -2.30 -0.97
N HIS A 145 -18.03 -1.14 -1.01
CA HIS A 145 -17.06 -0.77 -2.02
C HIS A 145 -15.69 -0.46 -1.40
N LEU A 146 -15.68 0.17 -0.22
CA LEU A 146 -14.48 0.54 0.51
C LEU A 146 -14.25 -0.42 1.69
N THR A 147 -13.04 -0.97 1.78
CA THR A 147 -12.52 -1.63 2.99
C THR A 147 -11.27 -0.89 3.46
N VAL A 148 -11.16 -0.68 4.78
CA VAL A 148 -10.00 -0.05 5.40
C VAL A 148 -9.23 -1.11 6.18
N TYR A 149 -7.93 -1.20 5.90
CA TYR A 149 -6.96 -1.98 6.66
C TYR A 149 -6.05 -1.02 7.42
N ASN A 150 -5.96 -1.20 8.73
CA ASN A 150 -5.12 -0.38 9.59
C ASN A 150 -4.07 -1.23 10.28
N PHE A 151 -2.79 -1.05 9.95
CA PHE A 151 -1.72 -1.70 10.69
C PHE A 151 -1.61 -1.09 12.09
N VAL A 152 -1.67 -1.94 13.12
CA VAL A 152 -1.62 -1.52 14.53
C VAL A 152 -0.20 -1.49 15.09
N GLN A 153 0.73 -2.18 14.42
CA GLN A 153 2.17 -2.16 14.72
C GLN A 153 2.90 -1.39 13.61
N PRO A 154 3.96 -0.63 13.93
CA PRO A 154 4.77 0.01 12.91
C PRO A 154 5.28 -1.00 11.88
N VAL A 155 4.95 -0.78 10.60
CA VAL A 155 5.41 -1.64 9.50
C VAL A 155 6.93 -1.73 9.44
N GLU A 156 7.62 -0.67 9.87
CA GLU A 156 9.07 -0.59 9.96
C GLU A 156 9.68 -1.66 10.88
N ASP A 157 8.94 -2.11 11.89
CA ASP A 157 9.47 -2.99 12.93
C ASP A 157 9.51 -4.47 12.50
N TRP A 158 8.75 -4.85 11.47
CA TRP A 158 8.59 -6.26 11.07
C TRP A 158 8.73 -6.51 9.57
N LEU A 159 8.69 -5.48 8.72
CA LEU A 159 8.74 -5.67 7.27
C LEU A 159 10.19 -5.81 6.78
N ASP A 160 10.61 -7.06 6.56
CA ASP A 160 11.90 -7.40 5.95
C ASP A 160 11.78 -7.51 4.41
N PRO A 161 12.51 -6.71 3.61
CA PRO A 161 12.51 -6.81 2.15
C PRO A 161 12.90 -8.19 1.59
N GLU A 162 13.75 -8.94 2.27
CA GLU A 162 14.19 -10.26 1.78
C GLU A 162 13.18 -11.37 2.11
N GLN A 163 12.29 -11.14 3.09
CA GLN A 163 11.25 -12.07 3.49
C GLN A 163 10.06 -11.32 4.11
N VAL A 164 9.14 -10.84 3.28
CA VAL A 164 7.95 -10.16 3.77
C VAL A 164 6.93 -11.18 4.27
N GLU A 165 6.66 -11.14 5.57
CA GLU A 165 5.59 -11.89 6.23
C GLU A 165 4.78 -10.95 7.12
N ILE A 166 3.46 -11.04 7.03
CA ILE A 166 2.56 -10.25 7.87
C ILE A 166 2.41 -10.95 9.22
N PRO A 167 2.79 -10.31 10.34
CA PRO A 167 2.61 -10.89 11.65
C PRO A 167 1.12 -11.11 11.93
N PRO A 168 0.74 -12.20 12.64
CA PRO A 168 -0.63 -12.37 13.09
C PRO A 168 -1.10 -11.17 13.92
N ALA A 169 -2.36 -10.77 13.74
CA ALA A 169 -2.97 -9.64 14.46
C ALA A 169 -2.20 -8.31 14.34
N SER A 170 -1.50 -8.09 13.23
CA SER A 170 -0.77 -6.83 12.94
C SER A 170 -1.66 -5.74 12.35
N TYR A 171 -2.93 -6.02 12.05
CA TYR A 171 -3.87 -5.06 11.48
C TYR A 171 -5.32 -5.29 11.92
N ASP A 172 -6.07 -4.19 11.93
CA ASP A 172 -7.53 -4.15 12.05
C ASP A 172 -8.17 -3.93 10.68
N VAL A 173 -9.42 -4.37 10.53
CA VAL A 173 -10.18 -4.24 9.27
C VAL A 173 -11.56 -3.65 9.53
N PHE A 174 -11.96 -2.69 8.69
CA PHE A 174 -13.31 -2.13 8.68
C PHE A 174 -13.92 -2.16 7.28
N HIS A 175 -15.17 -2.61 7.16
CA HIS A 175 -15.91 -2.65 5.90
C HIS A 175 -17.06 -1.61 5.92
N PHE A 176 -17.13 -0.77 4.88
CA PHE A 176 -18.18 0.26 4.73
C PHE A 176 -19.48 -0.27 4.13
#